data_AF-A0A9P5VFH1-F1
#
_entry.id   AF-A0A9P5VFH1-F1
#
_cell.length_a   1.000
_cell.length_b   1.000
_cell.length_c   1.000
_cell.angle_alpha   90.00
_cell.angle_beta   90.00
_cell.angle_gamma   90.00
#
_symmetry.space_group_name_H-M   'P 1'
#
loop_
_entity.id
_entity.type
_entity.pdbx_description
1 polymer ?
#
loop_
_entity_poly.entity_id
_entity_poly.type
_entity_poly.pdbx_seq_one_letter_code
_entity_poly.pdbx_strand_id
1 'polypeptide(L)'
;MAQNQRQRGRRGNDRQDFFPGFSNSLFFDPFAAQSQESDHRPEESDEYDDHPFYSPLQKQRHLQQEQQQQERQRQQEMERQRHLQQQQQQRMRQLQLQQQQEREHEAHVQMEAAKREQRQQEAELKRAHHEATMRNHHDALHKQQVLRQQQQMKHQQSQLHQQQHKAHQQPIKTSAVNSHPNPQQHQQKSQQTRSHQQQQQQQQPGAGRKARRQRRRQRQAAAVGQNQARSKGDQGDDLDDETVMNTLTKAFDGVYTTPEEEAERAARKNLNAAKKKHPVPPPAESEDGEEEEDDEDEDEDGVWEQAPQALNDSSAAEQKQHRQQQHYQRQQQQRQQQVEESDRDEEMEQEEEDPQERDETMEDNTATQDEEDEEEPQPDPELIHKSQAELQEIRKSLDNLAHELQQIESGVIPNKKQILMTEENLTKAMLRIDSVESGGDVSIRKQRKELIGRAEQILERVDDFKRRTKISVQHRK
;
A
#
# COMPACT_ATOMS: atom_id res chain seq x y z
N MET A 1 -24.98 -16.84 -38.13
CA MET A 1 -26.34 -17.03 -37.59
C MET A 1 -26.43 -18.42 -37.00
N ALA A 2 -26.39 -18.55 -35.68
CA ALA A 2 -26.74 -19.78 -34.98
C ALA A 2 -27.32 -19.39 -33.62
N GLN A 3 -28.64 -19.54 -33.51
CA GLN A 3 -29.44 -19.31 -32.31
C GLN A 3 -29.19 -20.47 -31.34
N ASN A 4 -28.76 -20.17 -30.11
CA ASN A 4 -28.92 -21.08 -28.98
C ASN A 4 -29.89 -20.46 -27.98
N GLN A 5 -31.11 -20.98 -28.03
CA GLN A 5 -32.24 -20.65 -27.20
C GLN A 5 -32.46 -21.80 -26.21
N ARG A 6 -32.85 -21.46 -24.98
CA ARG A 6 -33.42 -22.31 -23.90
C ARG A 6 -32.33 -23.05 -23.10
N GLN A 7 -32.34 -23.03 -21.77
CA GLN A 7 -33.49 -23.36 -20.92
C GLN A 7 -33.55 -22.51 -19.64
N ARG A 8 -34.78 -22.12 -19.29
CA ARG A 8 -35.18 -21.68 -17.96
C ARG A 8 -35.45 -22.92 -17.10
N GLY A 9 -34.79 -23.02 -15.94
CA GLY A 9 -35.15 -23.97 -14.89
C GLY A 9 -35.51 -23.21 -13.60
N ARG A 10 -36.81 -23.01 -13.36
CA ARG A 10 -37.38 -22.71 -12.04
C ARG A 10 -37.79 -24.03 -11.40
N ARG A 11 -37.43 -24.24 -10.12
CA ARG A 11 -38.06 -25.05 -9.05
C ARG A 11 -37.05 -24.99 -7.88
N GLY A 12 -37.31 -24.33 -6.75
CA GLY A 12 -38.43 -24.56 -5.86
C GLY A 12 -38.04 -25.67 -4.89
N ASN A 13 -37.40 -25.32 -3.77
CA ASN A 13 -37.25 -26.19 -2.60
C ASN A 13 -37.38 -25.32 -1.36
N ASP A 14 -38.64 -25.08 -0.99
CA ASP A 14 -39.06 -24.86 0.37
C ASP A 14 -38.69 -26.12 1.19
N ARG A 15 -37.63 -26.01 2.00
CA ARG A 15 -37.42 -26.84 3.20
C ARG A 15 -37.46 -25.85 4.36
N GLN A 16 -38.63 -25.58 4.92
CA GLN A 16 -39.15 -26.29 6.09
C GLN A 16 -38.06 -26.59 7.12
N ASP A 17 -37.90 -25.63 8.04
CA ASP A 17 -37.96 -25.84 9.49
C ASP A 17 -37.67 -27.28 9.93
N PHE A 18 -36.39 -27.58 10.07
CA PHE A 18 -35.92 -28.69 10.91
C PHE A 18 -35.12 -28.06 12.05
N PHE A 19 -35.82 -27.50 13.02
CA PHE A 19 -35.27 -27.31 14.36
C PHE A 19 -35.19 -28.70 14.99
N PRO A 20 -34.01 -29.30 15.22
CA PRO A 20 -33.92 -30.36 16.20
C PRO A 20 -34.18 -29.71 17.57
N GLY A 21 -35.24 -30.15 18.24
CA GLY A 21 -35.55 -29.71 19.59
C GLY A 21 -34.37 -29.99 20.51
N PHE A 22 -33.75 -28.93 21.03
CA PHE A 22 -32.92 -28.98 22.23
C PHE A 22 -33.83 -29.11 23.45
N SER A 23 -34.46 -30.27 23.56
CA SER A 23 -34.99 -30.77 24.82
C SER A 23 -34.19 -32.02 25.14
N ASN A 24 -33.12 -31.85 25.92
CA ASN A 24 -32.62 -32.87 26.83
C ASN A 24 -31.54 -32.28 27.76
N SER A 25 -31.94 -32.07 29.02
CA SER A 25 -31.25 -32.63 30.20
C SER A 25 -29.73 -32.59 30.21
N LEU A 26 -29.14 -31.38 30.29
CA LEU A 26 -27.72 -31.18 30.59
C LEU A 26 -27.48 -30.37 31.87
N PHE A 27 -28.42 -30.46 32.82
CA PHE A 27 -28.16 -30.21 34.23
C PHE A 27 -27.94 -31.57 34.91
N PHE A 28 -26.75 -32.14 34.68
CA PHE A 28 -26.25 -33.24 35.49
C PHE A 28 -25.56 -32.60 36.68
N ASP A 29 -26.21 -32.65 37.85
CA ASP A 29 -25.70 -32.14 39.11
C ASP A 29 -24.73 -33.19 39.69
N PRO A 30 -23.41 -32.92 39.72
CA PRO A 30 -22.43 -33.90 40.20
C PRO A 30 -22.42 -34.05 41.73
N PHE A 31 -23.27 -33.34 42.47
CA PHE A 31 -23.32 -33.40 43.94
C PHE A 31 -24.45 -34.29 44.51
N ALA A 32 -25.30 -34.91 43.69
CA ALA A 32 -26.45 -35.67 44.17
C ALA A 32 -26.15 -37.12 44.65
N ALA A 33 -24.89 -37.59 44.60
CA ALA A 33 -24.55 -39.00 44.89
C ALA A 33 -23.82 -39.26 46.22
N GLN A 34 -23.82 -38.32 47.17
CA GLN A 34 -23.37 -38.58 48.55
C GLN A 34 -24.55 -38.80 49.49
N SER A 35 -25.13 -39.99 49.47
CA SER A 35 -25.77 -40.63 50.63
C SER A 35 -26.31 -41.99 50.22
N GLN A 36 -25.53 -43.04 50.43
CA GLN A 36 -26.06 -44.25 51.01
C GLN A 36 -24.95 -45.02 51.73
N GLU A 37 -25.15 -45.09 53.03
CA GLU A 37 -24.45 -45.93 53.99
C GLU A 37 -24.51 -47.39 53.54
N SER A 38 -23.38 -48.09 53.61
CA SER A 38 -23.38 -49.53 53.82
C SER A 38 -22.15 -49.91 54.63
N ASP A 39 -22.34 -49.88 55.95
CA ASP A 39 -21.57 -50.63 56.94
C ASP A 39 -21.44 -52.10 56.51
N HIS A 40 -20.27 -52.49 56.02
CA HIS A 40 -19.88 -53.90 55.94
C HIS A 40 -18.65 -54.15 56.82
N ARG A 41 -18.99 -54.56 58.05
CA ARG A 41 -18.16 -55.22 59.05
C ARG A 41 -17.46 -56.46 58.45
N PRO A 42 -16.12 -56.56 58.50
CA PRO A 42 -15.44 -57.79 58.12
C PRO A 42 -15.53 -58.75 59.30
N GLU A 43 -16.27 -59.86 59.12
CA GLU A 43 -16.13 -61.01 60.01
C GLU A 43 -14.93 -61.84 59.59
N GLU A 44 -14.04 -62.01 60.56
CA GLU A 44 -12.96 -62.96 60.61
C GLU A 44 -13.47 -64.36 60.23
N SER A 45 -12.88 -64.94 59.20
CA SER A 45 -12.99 -66.37 58.90
C SER A 45 -11.58 -66.88 58.70
N ASP A 46 -11.02 -67.31 59.84
CA ASP A 46 -9.84 -68.14 59.93
C ASP A 46 -9.96 -69.40 59.04
N GLU A 47 -8.79 -69.85 58.60
CA GLU A 47 -8.44 -71.27 58.56
C GLU A 47 -9.23 -72.12 57.56
N TYR A 48 -8.65 -72.39 56.37
CA TYR A 48 -8.58 -73.73 55.78
C TYR A 48 -7.62 -73.78 54.57
N ASP A 49 -6.66 -74.67 54.69
CA ASP A 49 -6.08 -75.54 53.65
C ASP A 49 -5.30 -74.95 52.47
N ASP A 50 -4.02 -74.75 52.77
CA ASP A 50 -2.86 -75.30 52.06
C ASP A 50 -3.15 -76.45 51.05
N HIS A 51 -3.48 -76.11 49.80
CA HIS A 51 -3.28 -77.00 48.65
C HIS A 51 -2.86 -76.21 47.39
N PRO A 52 -1.56 -76.01 47.13
CA PRO A 52 -1.09 -75.49 45.86
C PRO A 52 -1.03 -76.63 44.84
N PHE A 53 -2.18 -77.22 44.49
CA PHE A 53 -2.27 -78.06 43.29
C PHE A 53 -2.53 -77.16 42.07
N TYR A 54 -1.72 -76.11 41.91
CA TYR A 54 -1.59 -75.44 40.63
C TYR A 54 -1.04 -76.48 39.66
N SER A 55 -1.91 -77.00 38.80
CA SER A 55 -1.51 -77.94 37.76
C SER A 55 -0.34 -77.32 36.98
N PRO A 56 0.77 -78.05 36.73
CA PRO A 56 1.90 -77.55 35.94
C PRO A 56 1.47 -76.92 34.61
N LEU A 57 0.32 -77.35 34.07
CA LEU A 57 -0.30 -76.82 32.86
C LEU A 57 -0.85 -75.38 33.03
N GLN A 58 -1.37 -75.02 34.20
CA GLN A 58 -1.80 -73.65 34.49
C GLN A 58 -0.60 -72.70 34.60
N LYS A 59 0.48 -73.15 35.25
CA LYS A 59 1.73 -72.38 35.33
C LYS A 59 2.34 -72.14 33.94
N GLN A 60 2.30 -73.14 33.06
CA GLN A 60 2.74 -73.00 31.67
C GLN A 60 1.87 -71.99 30.88
N ARG A 61 0.54 -72.01 31.06
CA ARG A 61 -0.37 -71.05 30.42
C ARG A 61 -0.11 -69.63 30.89
N HIS A 62 0.10 -69.43 32.20
CA HIS A 62 0.37 -68.10 32.74
C HIS A 62 1.68 -67.52 32.21
N LEU A 63 2.75 -68.33 32.16
CA LEU A 63 4.04 -67.92 31.60
C LEU A 63 3.92 -67.55 30.10
N GLN A 64 3.11 -68.30 29.34
CA GLN A 64 2.85 -67.98 27.93
C GLN A 64 2.07 -66.66 27.78
N GLN A 65 1.09 -66.40 28.66
CA GLN A 65 0.32 -65.16 28.66
C GLN A 65 1.20 -63.95 29.03
N GLU A 66 2.08 -64.11 30.02
CA GLU A 66 3.04 -63.08 30.44
C GLU A 66 4.02 -62.76 29.31
N GLN A 67 4.54 -63.78 28.61
CA GLN A 67 5.39 -63.59 27.45
C GLN A 67 4.68 -62.82 26.32
N GLN A 68 3.41 -63.12 26.07
CA GLN A 68 2.61 -62.40 25.06
C GLN A 68 2.29 -60.96 25.47
N GLN A 69 2.10 -60.69 26.77
CA GLN A 69 1.96 -59.31 27.26
C GLN A 69 3.26 -58.53 27.10
N GLN A 70 4.40 -59.13 27.43
CA GLN A 70 5.71 -58.50 27.26
C GLN A 70 6.02 -58.21 25.78
N GLU A 71 5.65 -59.10 24.87
CA GLU A 71 5.81 -58.86 23.43
C GLU A 71 4.93 -57.71 22.93
N ARG A 72 3.69 -57.60 23.41
CA ARG A 72 2.82 -56.44 23.10
C ARG A 72 3.40 -55.13 23.60
N GLN A 73 3.94 -55.11 24.81
CA GLN A 73 4.61 -53.91 25.35
C GLN A 73 5.81 -53.50 24.49
N ARG A 74 6.64 -54.45 24.05
CA ARG A 74 7.75 -54.17 23.13
C ARG A 74 7.30 -53.65 21.76
N GLN A 75 6.19 -54.17 21.23
CA GLN A 75 5.61 -53.67 19.98
C GLN A 75 5.11 -52.23 20.13
N GLN A 76 4.37 -51.94 21.21
CA GLN A 76 3.92 -50.58 21.51
C GLN A 76 5.09 -49.60 21.71
N GLU A 77 6.16 -50.02 22.39
CA GLU A 77 7.36 -49.20 22.57
C GLU A 77 8.06 -48.92 21.22
N MET A 78 8.17 -49.92 20.35
CA MET A 78 8.73 -49.76 19.01
C MET A 78 7.89 -48.81 18.15
N GLU A 79 6.56 -48.91 18.23
CA GLU A 79 5.64 -47.99 17.52
C GLU A 79 5.76 -46.57 18.04
N ARG A 80 5.85 -46.37 19.36
CA ARG A 80 6.14 -45.05 19.96
C ARG A 80 7.45 -44.47 19.46
N GLN A 81 8.52 -45.29 19.39
CA GLN A 81 9.81 -44.84 18.85
C GLN A 81 9.72 -44.48 17.36
N ARG A 82 8.98 -45.28 16.57
CA ARG A 82 8.76 -45.01 15.14
C ARG A 82 7.99 -43.70 14.93
N HIS A 83 6.94 -43.48 15.72
CA HIS A 83 6.15 -42.25 15.66
C HIS A 83 6.98 -41.02 16.06
N LEU A 84 7.76 -41.12 17.13
CA LEU A 84 8.67 -40.04 17.54
C LEU A 84 9.70 -39.71 16.45
N GLN A 85 10.27 -40.73 15.82
CA GLN A 85 11.21 -40.53 14.70
C GLN A 85 10.52 -39.86 13.49
N GLN A 86 9.30 -40.28 13.16
CA GLN A 86 8.51 -39.65 12.08
C GLN A 86 8.20 -38.19 12.40
N GLN A 87 7.83 -37.89 13.64
CA GLN A 87 7.56 -36.53 14.10
C GLN A 87 8.82 -35.65 13.99
N GLN A 88 10.00 -36.17 14.37
CA GLN A 88 11.27 -35.46 14.18
C GLN A 88 11.57 -35.16 12.71
N GLN A 89 11.32 -36.13 11.80
CA GLN A 89 11.49 -35.91 10.37
C GLN A 89 10.52 -34.84 9.83
N GLN A 90 9.27 -34.82 10.29
CA GLN A 90 8.29 -33.79 9.91
C GLN A 90 8.73 -32.41 10.39
N ARG A 91 9.21 -32.26 11.64
CA ARG A 91 9.74 -30.98 12.14
C ARG A 91 10.93 -30.49 11.31
N MET A 92 11.86 -31.37 10.96
CA MET A 92 12.99 -31.03 10.09
C MET A 92 12.54 -30.56 8.71
N ARG A 93 11.53 -31.21 8.12
CA ARG A 93 10.96 -30.81 6.82
C ARG A 93 10.29 -29.43 6.90
N GLN A 94 9.53 -29.16 7.96
CA GLN A 94 8.89 -27.86 8.17
C GLN A 94 9.93 -26.74 8.33
N LEU A 95 10.99 -26.99 9.12
CA LEU A 95 12.08 -26.03 9.29
C LEU A 95 12.80 -25.73 7.96
N GLN A 96 13.03 -26.77 7.15
CA GLN A 96 13.65 -26.59 5.82
C GLN A 96 12.77 -25.75 4.88
N LEU A 97 11.44 -25.97 4.91
CA LEU A 97 10.50 -25.19 4.13
C LEU A 97 10.46 -23.71 4.60
N GLN A 98 10.50 -23.48 5.91
CA GLN A 98 10.57 -22.13 6.48
C GLN A 98 11.83 -21.39 6.02
N GLN A 99 13.00 -22.02 6.11
CA GLN A 99 14.25 -21.43 5.60
C GLN A 99 14.24 -21.19 4.09
N GLN A 100 13.48 -21.95 3.31
CA GLN A 100 13.30 -21.69 1.89
C GLN A 100 12.44 -20.44 1.67
N GLN A 101 11.33 -20.31 2.40
CA GLN A 101 10.45 -19.14 2.32
C GLN A 101 11.18 -17.86 2.74
N GLU A 102 12.01 -17.92 3.79
CA GLU A 102 12.86 -16.79 4.22
C GLU A 102 13.85 -16.37 3.13
N ARG A 103 14.52 -17.33 2.47
CA ARG A 103 15.42 -17.03 1.35
C ARG A 103 14.70 -16.43 0.14
N GLU A 104 13.50 -16.91 -0.17
CA GLU A 104 12.68 -16.35 -1.25
C GLU A 104 12.20 -14.93 -0.92
N HIS A 105 11.81 -14.67 0.33
CA HIS A 105 11.47 -13.33 0.81
C HIS A 105 12.69 -12.40 0.74
N GLU A 106 13.85 -12.84 1.21
CA GLU A 106 15.09 -12.05 1.17
C GLU A 106 15.47 -11.70 -0.27
N ALA A 107 15.40 -12.67 -1.18
CA ALA A 107 15.64 -12.44 -2.61
C ALA A 107 14.65 -11.43 -3.22
N HIS A 108 13.37 -11.48 -2.82
CA HIS A 108 12.38 -10.50 -3.26
C HIS A 108 12.70 -9.08 -2.77
N VAL A 109 13.11 -8.93 -1.50
CA VAL A 109 13.50 -7.64 -0.92
C VAL A 109 14.75 -7.08 -1.64
N GLN A 110 15.75 -7.91 -1.89
CA GLN A 110 16.96 -7.50 -2.63
C GLN A 110 16.61 -7.07 -4.07
N MET A 111 15.74 -7.80 -4.76
CA MET A 111 15.29 -7.44 -6.11
C MET A 111 14.52 -6.12 -6.12
N GLU A 112 13.66 -5.87 -5.12
CA GLU A 112 12.94 -4.61 -5.01
C GLU A 112 13.88 -3.43 -4.70
N ALA A 113 14.88 -3.63 -3.84
CA ALA A 113 15.90 -2.63 -3.57
C ALA A 113 16.69 -2.26 -4.83
N ALA A 114 17.16 -3.26 -5.60
CA ALA A 114 17.84 -3.03 -6.87
C ALA A 114 16.96 -2.27 -7.89
N LYS A 115 15.66 -2.58 -7.93
CA LYS A 115 14.70 -1.87 -8.80
C LYS A 115 14.48 -0.42 -8.37
N ARG A 116 14.50 -0.13 -7.06
CA ARG A 116 14.43 1.25 -6.55
C ARG A 116 15.70 2.03 -6.90
N GLU A 117 16.87 1.42 -6.76
CA GLU A 117 18.14 2.02 -7.14
C GLU A 117 18.19 2.33 -8.65
N GLN A 118 17.73 1.40 -9.50
CA GLN A 118 17.64 1.63 -10.95
C GLN A 118 16.75 2.84 -11.29
N ARG A 119 15.60 2.99 -10.62
CA ARG A 119 14.71 4.15 -10.81
C ARG A 119 15.36 5.45 -10.36
N GLN A 120 16.15 5.42 -9.29
CA GLN A 120 16.89 6.59 -8.82
C GLN A 120 17.96 7.01 -9.84
N GLN A 121 18.73 6.05 -10.37
CA GLN A 121 19.72 6.31 -11.43
C GLN A 121 19.05 6.87 -12.69
N GLU A 122 17.89 6.34 -13.10
CA GLU A 122 17.15 6.87 -14.25
C GLU A 122 16.66 8.31 -14.01
N ALA A 123 16.15 8.61 -12.80
CA ALA A 123 15.71 9.95 -12.43
C ALA A 123 16.88 10.95 -12.40
N GLU A 124 18.04 10.52 -11.90
CA GLU A 124 19.26 11.34 -11.89
C GLU A 124 19.74 11.63 -13.31
N LEU A 125 19.73 10.63 -14.20
CA LEU A 125 20.10 10.81 -15.60
C LEU A 125 19.16 11.77 -16.33
N LYS A 126 17.84 11.69 -16.07
CA LYS A 126 16.86 12.66 -16.59
C LYS A 126 17.10 14.07 -16.05
N ARG A 127 17.45 14.20 -14.77
CA ARG A 127 17.79 15.50 -14.15
C ARG A 127 19.04 16.09 -14.79
N ALA A 128 20.09 15.30 -14.97
CA ALA A 128 21.33 15.73 -15.63
C ALA A 128 21.08 16.18 -17.08
N HIS A 129 20.25 15.44 -17.83
CA HIS A 129 19.87 15.83 -19.19
C HIS A 129 19.10 17.16 -19.24
N HIS A 130 18.14 17.34 -18.32
CA HIS A 130 17.40 18.61 -18.21
C HIS A 130 18.33 19.77 -17.85
N GLU A 131 19.23 19.58 -16.91
CA GLU A 131 20.22 20.59 -16.52
C GLU A 131 21.14 20.97 -17.70
N ALA A 132 21.63 19.99 -18.45
CA ALA A 132 22.43 20.24 -19.66
C ALA A 132 21.65 21.05 -20.70
N THR A 133 20.37 20.74 -20.88
CA THR A 133 19.48 21.48 -21.80
C THR A 133 19.33 22.95 -21.36
N MET A 134 19.13 23.18 -20.06
CA MET A 134 19.02 24.54 -19.51
C MET A 134 20.32 25.33 -19.62
N ARG A 135 21.48 24.68 -19.42
CA ARG A 135 22.80 25.31 -19.62
C ARG A 135 22.98 25.74 -21.09
N ASN A 136 22.65 24.88 -22.05
CA ASN A 136 22.72 25.21 -23.47
C ASN A 136 21.81 26.39 -23.85
N HIS A 137 20.59 26.43 -23.29
CA HIS A 137 19.67 27.55 -23.50
C HIS A 137 20.22 28.86 -22.91
N HIS A 138 20.79 28.81 -21.70
CA HIS A 138 21.42 29.97 -21.07
C HIS A 138 22.61 30.50 -21.88
N ASP A 139 23.46 29.61 -22.41
CA ASP A 139 24.57 29.98 -23.28
C ASP A 139 24.10 30.60 -24.60
N ALA A 140 22.99 30.12 -25.17
CA ALA A 140 22.38 30.71 -26.37
C ALA A 140 21.87 32.13 -26.11
N LEU A 141 21.16 32.36 -24.99
CA LEU A 141 20.71 33.69 -24.57
C LEU A 141 21.90 34.63 -24.34
N HIS A 142 22.97 34.15 -23.72
CA HIS A 142 24.19 34.94 -23.51
C HIS A 142 24.84 35.33 -24.84
N LYS A 143 24.97 34.40 -25.79
CA LYS A 143 25.47 34.69 -27.15
C LYS A 143 24.61 35.72 -27.87
N GLN A 144 23.28 35.62 -27.77
CA GLN A 144 22.36 36.60 -28.35
C GLN A 144 22.54 37.99 -27.74
N GLN A 145 22.75 38.08 -26.43
CA GLN A 145 23.00 39.34 -25.73
C GLN A 145 24.32 39.98 -26.19
N VAL A 146 25.39 39.19 -26.36
CA VAL A 146 26.69 39.67 -26.87
C VAL A 146 26.57 40.17 -28.32
N LEU A 147 25.83 39.46 -29.18
CA LEU A 147 25.55 39.89 -30.55
C LEU A 147 24.80 41.22 -30.60
N ARG A 148 23.77 41.39 -29.75
CA ARG A 148 23.02 42.65 -29.62
C ARG A 148 23.94 43.82 -29.22
N GLN A 149 24.85 43.61 -28.27
CA GLN A 149 25.81 44.63 -27.87
C GLN A 149 26.79 45.00 -29.01
N GLN A 150 27.30 44.02 -29.76
CA GLN A 150 28.16 44.28 -30.92
C GLN A 150 27.44 45.11 -31.99
N GLN A 151 26.17 44.80 -32.28
CA GLN A 151 25.37 45.58 -33.24
C GLN A 151 25.20 47.04 -32.79
N GLN A 152 24.96 47.27 -31.50
CA GLN A 152 24.87 48.62 -30.93
C GLN A 152 26.20 49.40 -31.08
N MET A 153 27.34 48.76 -30.80
CA MET A 153 28.65 49.38 -30.98
C MET A 153 28.93 49.72 -32.45
N LYS A 154 28.62 48.80 -33.38
CA LYS A 154 28.74 49.06 -34.83
C LYS A 154 27.87 50.24 -35.27
N HIS A 155 26.64 50.33 -34.76
CA HIS A 155 25.76 51.45 -35.06
C HIS A 155 26.33 52.78 -34.56
N GLN A 156 26.88 52.83 -33.34
CA GLN A 156 27.54 54.02 -32.81
C GLN A 156 28.76 54.44 -33.66
N GLN A 157 29.60 53.48 -34.07
CA GLN A 157 30.75 53.78 -34.95
C GLN A 157 30.30 54.33 -36.32
N SER A 158 29.21 53.79 -36.87
CA SER A 158 28.63 54.29 -38.13
C SER A 158 28.10 55.73 -37.98
N GLN A 159 27.43 56.05 -36.87
CA GLN A 159 26.99 57.41 -36.59
C GLN A 159 28.17 58.38 -36.45
N LEU A 160 29.25 57.97 -35.77
CA LEU A 160 30.47 58.77 -35.66
C LEU A 160 31.11 59.04 -37.04
N HIS A 161 31.19 58.02 -37.91
CA HIS A 161 31.66 58.21 -39.29
C HIS A 161 30.78 59.18 -40.08
N GLN A 162 29.45 59.08 -39.98
CA GLN A 162 28.54 60.03 -40.63
C GLN A 162 28.77 61.47 -40.15
N GLN A 163 29.00 61.68 -38.85
CA GLN A 163 29.29 63.01 -38.30
C GLN A 163 30.62 63.57 -38.85
N GLN A 164 31.66 62.74 -38.96
CA GLN A 164 32.95 63.15 -39.53
C GLN A 164 32.82 63.53 -41.02
N HIS A 165 32.07 62.75 -41.81
CA HIS A 165 31.80 63.07 -43.21
C HIS A 165 30.97 64.36 -43.37
N LYS A 166 30.02 64.61 -42.47
CA LYS A 166 29.21 65.83 -42.49
C LYS A 166 30.03 67.08 -42.14
N ALA A 167 31.03 66.97 -41.27
CA ALA A 167 31.94 68.06 -40.93
C ALA A 167 32.83 68.48 -42.11
N HIS A 168 33.18 67.56 -43.01
CA HIS A 168 34.01 67.84 -44.19
C HIS A 168 33.23 68.43 -45.38
N GLN A 169 31.89 68.49 -45.32
CA GLN A 169 31.03 69.11 -46.34
C GLN A 169 30.59 70.55 -45.98
N GLN A 170 31.34 71.27 -45.15
CA GLN A 170 31.13 72.71 -44.97
C GLN A 170 31.67 73.45 -46.22
N PRO A 171 30.81 74.11 -47.02
CA PRO A 171 31.28 74.88 -48.16
C PRO A 171 32.00 76.14 -47.66
N ILE A 172 33.25 76.30 -48.06
CA ILE A 172 33.96 77.58 -48.00
C ILE A 172 33.18 78.55 -48.90
N LYS A 173 32.31 79.37 -48.31
CA LYS A 173 31.71 80.51 -49.00
C LYS A 173 31.92 81.77 -48.19
N THR A 174 32.71 82.61 -48.82
CA THR A 174 33.01 84.01 -48.53
C THR A 174 31.73 84.86 -48.42
N SER A 175 31.75 85.75 -47.43
CA SER A 175 31.15 87.09 -47.38
C SER A 175 30.09 87.49 -48.42
N ALA A 176 28.88 87.86 -47.97
CA ALA A 176 28.34 89.23 -48.07
C ALA A 176 26.82 89.31 -47.77
N VAL A 177 26.50 90.22 -46.84
CA VAL A 177 25.42 91.24 -46.91
C VAL A 177 23.95 90.78 -47.01
N ASN A 178 23.28 90.91 -45.85
CA ASN A 178 22.07 91.71 -45.61
C ASN A 178 20.75 91.31 -46.31
N SER A 179 19.76 90.85 -45.52
CA SER A 179 18.39 91.40 -45.39
C SER A 179 17.37 90.37 -44.87
N HIS A 180 16.63 90.77 -43.84
CA HIS A 180 15.31 90.23 -43.44
C HIS A 180 14.30 90.40 -44.60
N PRO A 181 13.23 89.58 -44.75
CA PRO A 181 12.19 89.43 -43.71
C PRO A 181 11.38 88.10 -43.68
N ASN A 182 10.45 88.05 -42.71
CA ASN A 182 9.08 87.52 -42.79
C ASN A 182 8.76 86.12 -42.21
N PRO A 183 7.87 86.01 -41.20
CA PRO A 183 7.40 84.75 -40.65
C PRO A 183 5.97 84.43 -41.14
N GLN A 184 5.84 83.66 -42.22
CA GLN A 184 4.58 82.98 -42.54
C GLN A 184 4.82 81.96 -43.65
N GLN A 185 4.14 80.81 -43.55
CA GLN A 185 4.19 79.66 -44.45
C GLN A 185 5.42 78.74 -44.34
N HIS A 186 5.37 77.78 -43.42
CA HIS A 186 5.96 76.44 -43.64
C HIS A 186 5.26 75.37 -42.76
N GLN A 187 3.93 75.34 -42.79
CA GLN A 187 3.16 74.12 -42.51
C GLN A 187 2.76 73.53 -43.86
N GLN A 188 3.55 72.61 -44.41
CA GLN A 188 3.10 71.62 -45.43
C GLN A 188 4.21 70.69 -45.97
N LYS A 189 5.49 70.87 -45.63
CA LYS A 189 6.58 70.02 -46.18
C LYS A 189 7.13 68.92 -45.26
N SER A 190 6.59 68.75 -44.05
CA SER A 190 6.96 67.64 -43.15
C SER A 190 6.08 66.38 -43.30
N GLN A 191 5.17 66.33 -44.28
CA GLN A 191 4.31 65.16 -44.53
C GLN A 191 4.69 64.31 -45.75
N GLN A 192 5.76 64.64 -46.49
CA GLN A 192 6.13 63.90 -47.71
C GLN A 192 7.34 62.95 -47.59
N THR A 193 8.00 62.84 -46.44
CA THR A 193 9.08 61.85 -46.23
C THR A 193 8.72 60.74 -45.24
N ARG A 194 7.45 60.63 -44.83
CA ARG A 194 6.93 59.48 -44.06
C ARG A 194 6.06 58.50 -44.87
N SER A 195 5.76 58.81 -46.14
CA SER A 195 4.95 57.94 -47.01
C SER A 195 5.76 56.99 -47.90
N HIS A 196 7.11 57.05 -47.88
CA HIS A 196 7.96 56.13 -48.66
C HIS A 196 8.53 54.95 -47.85
N GLN A 197 8.14 54.79 -46.59
CA GLN A 197 8.49 53.63 -45.76
C GLN A 197 7.23 52.88 -45.27
N GLN A 198 6.16 52.91 -46.07
CA GLN A 198 4.93 52.16 -45.79
C GLN A 198 4.24 51.62 -47.06
N GLN A 199 5.00 51.47 -48.15
CA GLN A 199 4.46 51.02 -49.45
C GLN A 199 5.29 49.92 -50.13
N GLN A 200 6.06 49.14 -49.36
CA GLN A 200 6.70 47.89 -49.82
C GLN A 200 6.22 46.64 -49.07
N GLN A 201 4.99 46.63 -48.53
CA GLN A 201 4.38 45.42 -47.93
C GLN A 201 2.97 45.11 -48.44
N GLN A 202 2.60 45.61 -49.62
CA GLN A 202 1.37 45.19 -50.30
C GLN A 202 1.70 44.75 -51.71
N GLN A 203 2.24 43.53 -51.84
CA GLN A 203 2.14 42.68 -53.02
C GLN A 203 2.67 41.28 -52.68
N GLN A 204 1.83 40.48 -52.03
CA GLN A 204 1.94 39.02 -52.04
C GLN A 204 0.52 38.47 -52.25
N PRO A 205 0.25 37.77 -53.38
CA PRO A 205 -1.06 37.21 -53.67
C PRO A 205 -1.24 35.86 -52.96
N GLY A 206 -2.42 35.62 -52.39
CA GLY A 206 -3.05 34.30 -52.54
C GLY A 206 -2.87 33.19 -51.50
N ALA A 207 -2.11 33.34 -50.40
CA ALA A 207 -1.94 32.23 -49.44
C ALA A 207 -2.99 32.17 -48.29
N GLY A 208 -3.77 33.22 -48.06
CA GLY A 208 -4.59 33.38 -46.83
C GLY A 208 -5.90 32.58 -46.75
N ARG A 209 -6.33 31.89 -47.83
CA ARG A 209 -7.62 31.15 -47.83
C ARG A 209 -7.51 29.72 -47.29
N LYS A 210 -6.35 29.06 -47.37
CA LYS A 210 -6.16 27.70 -46.86
C LYS A 210 -5.96 27.68 -45.33
N ALA A 211 -5.18 28.62 -44.78
CA ALA A 211 -4.98 28.78 -43.33
C ALA A 211 -6.28 29.11 -42.57
N ARG A 212 -7.17 29.93 -43.16
CA ARG A 212 -8.49 30.24 -42.56
C ARG A 212 -9.44 29.05 -42.57
N ARG A 213 -9.30 28.11 -43.52
CA ARG A 213 -10.11 26.87 -43.59
C ARG A 213 -9.59 25.80 -42.62
N GLN A 214 -8.28 25.75 -42.36
CA GLN A 214 -7.68 24.85 -41.38
C GLN A 214 -7.96 25.30 -39.93
N ARG A 215 -7.90 26.61 -39.65
CA ARG A 215 -8.35 27.16 -38.35
C ARG A 215 -9.83 26.94 -38.06
N ARG A 216 -10.69 26.90 -39.09
CA ARG A 216 -12.13 26.59 -38.93
C ARG A 216 -12.38 25.09 -38.71
N ARG A 217 -11.56 24.19 -39.28
CA ARG A 217 -11.61 22.74 -39.01
C ARG A 217 -11.07 22.38 -37.61
N GLN A 218 -10.00 23.03 -37.14
CA GLN A 218 -9.50 22.83 -35.77
C GLN A 218 -10.48 23.36 -34.71
N ARG A 219 -11.19 24.47 -34.97
CA ARG A 219 -12.24 24.97 -34.07
C ARG A 219 -13.53 24.13 -34.07
N GLN A 220 -13.78 23.33 -35.10
CA GLN A 220 -14.92 22.39 -35.12
C GLN A 220 -14.56 21.02 -34.53
N ALA A 221 -13.28 20.61 -34.54
CA ALA A 221 -12.81 19.42 -33.83
C ALA A 221 -12.76 19.62 -32.30
N ALA A 222 -12.48 20.84 -31.82
CA ALA A 222 -12.50 21.15 -30.39
C ALA A 222 -13.91 21.34 -29.80
N ALA A 223 -14.96 21.47 -30.64
CA ALA A 223 -16.33 21.70 -30.19
C ALA A 223 -17.22 20.43 -30.15
N VAL A 224 -16.70 19.26 -30.54
CA VAL A 224 -17.43 17.97 -30.50
C VAL A 224 -17.07 17.12 -29.27
N GLY A 225 -16.11 17.56 -28.44
CA GLY A 225 -15.65 16.80 -27.26
C GLY A 225 -16.20 17.23 -25.89
N GLN A 226 -17.00 18.30 -25.80
CA GLN A 226 -17.51 18.78 -24.51
C GLN A 226 -18.95 19.25 -24.64
N ASN A 227 -19.89 18.31 -24.62
CA ASN A 227 -21.27 18.53 -24.15
C ASN A 227 -21.94 17.19 -23.85
N GLN A 228 -21.73 16.71 -22.63
CA GLN A 228 -22.68 15.97 -21.79
C GLN A 228 -22.12 16.05 -20.36
N ALA A 229 -22.49 17.09 -19.61
CA ALA A 229 -23.52 17.09 -18.57
C ALA A 229 -22.89 16.90 -17.18
N ARG A 230 -22.58 18.01 -16.49
CA ARG A 230 -23.42 18.65 -15.45
C ARG A 230 -23.58 17.80 -14.18
N SER A 231 -22.79 18.11 -13.16
CA SER A 231 -23.32 18.32 -11.81
C SER A 231 -22.44 19.34 -11.08
N LYS A 232 -23.10 20.29 -10.41
CA LYS A 232 -22.49 21.42 -9.70
C LYS A 232 -22.16 21.00 -8.27
N GLY A 233 -21.09 21.58 -7.73
CA GLY A 233 -20.77 21.63 -6.31
C GLY A 233 -19.66 20.65 -5.94
N ASP A 234 -18.44 21.14 -5.72
CA ASP A 234 -17.99 21.48 -4.37
C ASP A 234 -16.61 22.15 -4.47
N GLN A 235 -16.42 23.26 -3.78
CA GLN A 235 -15.12 23.92 -3.65
C GLN A 235 -14.40 23.23 -2.49
N GLY A 236 -13.43 22.37 -2.78
CA GLY A 236 -12.56 21.76 -1.78
C GLY A 236 -11.12 22.12 -2.11
N ASP A 237 -10.51 22.89 -1.22
CA ASP A 237 -9.13 23.35 -1.25
C ASP A 237 -8.14 22.19 -1.46
N ASP A 238 -7.38 22.26 -2.55
CA ASP A 238 -6.13 21.52 -2.71
C ASP A 238 -5.10 22.11 -1.73
N LEU A 239 -5.07 21.57 -0.51
CA LEU A 239 -4.02 21.84 0.46
C LEU A 239 -2.91 20.80 0.33
N ASP A 240 -1.72 21.31 0.03
CA ASP A 240 -0.48 20.57 -0.14
C ASP A 240 -0.18 19.67 1.08
N ASP A 241 0.01 18.37 0.82
CA ASP A 241 0.22 17.31 1.84
C ASP A 241 1.40 17.58 2.80
N GLU A 242 2.31 18.48 2.44
CA GLU A 242 3.46 18.89 3.26
C GLU A 242 3.07 19.83 4.44
N THR A 243 1.92 20.51 4.33
CA THR A 243 1.41 21.41 5.39
C THR A 243 0.64 20.65 6.47
N VAL A 244 0.00 19.54 6.10
CA VAL A 244 -0.77 18.68 7.02
C VAL A 244 0.18 17.91 7.95
N MET A 245 1.32 17.43 7.45
CA MET A 245 2.32 16.75 8.29
C MET A 245 2.99 17.70 9.30
N ASN A 246 3.19 18.99 8.95
CA ASN A 246 3.77 19.97 9.87
C ASN A 246 2.79 20.50 10.95
N THR A 247 1.48 20.32 10.75
CA THR A 247 0.47 20.69 11.75
C THR A 247 0.15 19.54 12.70
N LEU A 248 0.30 18.28 12.25
CA LEU A 248 0.11 17.10 13.10
C LEU A 248 1.22 16.92 14.14
N THR A 249 2.48 17.21 13.79
CA THR A 249 3.61 17.11 14.75
C THR A 249 3.53 18.15 15.88
N LYS A 250 2.92 19.32 15.62
CA LYS A 250 2.73 20.36 16.64
C LYS A 250 1.61 20.06 17.64
N ALA A 251 0.71 19.13 17.32
CA ALA A 251 -0.40 18.76 18.19
C ALA A 251 -0.02 17.67 19.22
N PHE A 252 1.10 16.96 19.02
CA PHE A 252 1.53 15.85 19.90
C PHE A 252 2.72 16.18 20.83
N ASP A 253 3.42 17.30 20.65
CA ASP A 253 4.52 17.75 21.52
C ASP A 253 4.07 18.38 22.85
N GLY A 254 2.78 18.29 23.19
CA GLY A 254 2.17 18.99 24.32
C GLY A 254 2.30 18.35 25.70
N VAL A 255 3.28 17.47 25.96
CA VAL A 255 3.32 16.75 27.26
C VAL A 255 4.62 16.88 28.07
N TYR A 256 5.73 17.45 27.56
CA TYR A 256 6.94 17.64 28.40
C TYR A 256 7.75 18.91 28.13
N THR A 257 7.13 20.07 27.90
CA THR A 257 7.87 21.35 27.95
C THR A 257 7.69 22.00 29.31
N THR A 258 8.79 22.25 30.02
CA THR A 258 8.78 22.97 31.29
C THR A 258 8.33 24.43 31.09
N PRO A 259 7.73 25.09 32.11
CA PRO A 259 7.22 26.46 31.99
C PRO A 259 8.27 27.50 31.55
N GLU A 260 9.55 27.19 31.71
CA GLU A 260 10.68 28.06 31.36
C GLU A 260 10.94 28.11 29.85
N GLU A 261 10.71 27.00 29.13
CA GLU A 261 10.94 26.92 27.67
C GLU A 261 9.80 27.58 26.88
N GLU A 262 8.59 27.62 27.44
CA GLU A 262 7.44 28.31 26.85
C GLU A 262 7.60 29.85 26.89
N ALA A 263 8.22 30.38 27.94
CA ALA A 263 8.50 31.81 28.08
C ALA A 263 9.53 32.32 27.05
N GLU A 264 10.56 31.52 26.73
CA GLU A 264 11.58 31.90 25.75
C GLU A 264 11.03 31.87 24.31
N ARG A 265 10.09 30.95 24.02
CA ARG A 265 9.43 30.84 22.71
C ARG A 265 8.47 31.99 22.44
N ALA A 266 7.81 32.52 23.47
CA ALA A 266 6.95 33.69 23.37
C ALA A 266 7.74 34.97 23.05
N ALA A 267 8.95 35.13 23.60
CA ALA A 267 9.81 36.28 23.33
C ALA A 267 10.30 36.34 21.86
N ARG A 268 10.55 35.19 21.22
CA ARG A 268 11.04 35.14 19.82
C ARG A 268 9.96 35.44 18.76
N LYS A 269 8.67 35.21 19.06
CA LYS A 269 7.58 35.47 18.10
C LYS A 269 7.27 36.96 17.91
N ASN A 270 7.63 37.82 18.86
CA ASN A 270 7.32 39.25 18.79
C ASN A 270 8.29 40.08 17.94
N LEU A 271 9.44 39.53 17.50
CA LEU A 271 10.42 40.26 16.68
C LEU A 271 10.15 40.19 15.17
N ASN A 272 9.39 39.18 14.70
CA ASN A 272 9.18 38.94 13.26
C ASN A 272 7.93 39.60 12.67
N ALA A 273 7.06 40.19 13.49
CA ALA A 273 5.84 40.86 13.02
C ALA A 273 6.07 42.29 12.48
N ALA A 274 7.28 42.85 12.61
CA ALA A 274 7.53 44.27 12.30
C ALA A 274 8.08 44.58 10.88
N LYS A 275 8.21 43.60 9.97
CA LYS A 275 8.97 43.79 8.70
C LYS A 275 8.28 43.46 7.36
N LYS A 276 6.95 43.39 7.25
CA LYS A 276 6.29 43.19 5.93
C LYS A 276 5.11 44.13 5.67
N LYS A 277 5.39 45.26 5.02
CA LYS A 277 4.44 46.03 4.19
C LYS A 277 5.17 46.60 2.98
N HIS A 278 4.99 46.01 1.80
CA HIS A 278 4.98 46.69 0.49
C HIS A 278 4.42 45.72 -0.57
N PRO A 279 3.46 46.13 -1.41
CA PRO A 279 2.95 45.31 -2.51
C PRO A 279 3.75 45.56 -3.81
N VAL A 280 4.11 44.47 -4.50
CA VAL A 280 4.75 44.47 -5.84
C VAL A 280 3.73 43.91 -6.85
N PRO A 281 3.54 44.54 -8.03
CA PRO A 281 2.63 44.05 -9.08
C PRO A 281 3.27 42.96 -9.98
N PRO A 282 2.47 42.13 -10.69
CA PRO A 282 2.97 40.99 -11.48
C PRO A 282 3.53 41.41 -12.86
N PRO A 283 4.53 40.70 -13.41
CA PRO A 283 5.06 40.98 -14.74
C PRO A 283 4.25 40.31 -15.86
N ALA A 284 4.23 40.99 -17.01
CA ALA A 284 3.60 40.59 -18.25
C ALA A 284 4.36 39.43 -18.94
N GLU A 285 3.60 38.48 -19.48
CA GLU A 285 4.08 37.44 -20.39
C GLU A 285 4.42 38.07 -21.76
N SER A 286 5.61 37.79 -22.26
CA SER A 286 6.02 38.06 -23.65
C SER A 286 6.21 36.73 -24.37
N GLU A 287 5.37 36.51 -25.39
CA GLU A 287 5.64 35.63 -26.53
C GLU A 287 6.84 36.16 -27.33
N ASP A 288 7.64 35.24 -27.88
CA ASP A 288 8.47 35.32 -29.12
C ASP A 288 9.22 33.96 -29.16
N GLY A 289 9.13 33.08 -30.16
CA GLY A 289 9.29 33.27 -31.61
C GLY A 289 10.57 32.54 -32.05
N GLU A 290 10.46 31.50 -32.90
CA GLU A 290 11.25 31.29 -34.15
C GLU A 290 12.16 30.03 -34.02
N GLU A 291 12.45 29.14 -34.98
CA GLU A 291 12.37 29.00 -36.47
C GLU A 291 12.56 27.48 -36.78
N GLU A 292 11.73 26.83 -37.62
CA GLU A 292 11.98 26.39 -39.02
C GLU A 292 13.38 25.84 -39.38
N GLU A 293 13.44 24.56 -39.78
CA GLU A 293 14.16 24.10 -41.00
C GLU A 293 13.38 22.92 -41.63
N ASP A 294 12.85 23.16 -42.83
CA ASP A 294 12.52 22.17 -43.87
C ASP A 294 13.85 21.78 -44.54
N ASP A 295 14.04 20.50 -44.91
CA ASP A 295 14.81 20.14 -46.11
C ASP A 295 14.39 18.73 -46.60
N GLU A 296 13.68 18.77 -47.72
CA GLU A 296 13.82 17.98 -48.95
C GLU A 296 13.59 16.45 -48.97
N ASP A 297 12.67 16.10 -49.88
CA ASP A 297 12.39 14.79 -50.42
C ASP A 297 13.61 14.21 -51.17
N GLU A 298 13.98 12.94 -50.90
CA GLU A 298 14.57 12.08 -51.92
C GLU A 298 14.00 10.66 -51.81
N ASP A 299 13.25 10.30 -52.84
CA ASP A 299 12.88 8.93 -53.21
C ASP A 299 14.16 8.15 -53.54
N GLU A 300 14.50 7.11 -52.77
CA GLU A 300 15.35 6.03 -53.27
C GLU A 300 14.79 4.66 -52.89
N ASP A 301 14.35 3.96 -53.94
CA ASP A 301 14.10 2.54 -53.99
C ASP A 301 15.38 1.76 -53.66
N GLY A 302 15.58 1.45 -52.38
CA GLY A 302 16.72 0.68 -51.87
C GLY A 302 16.30 -0.67 -51.31
N VAL A 303 16.22 -1.68 -52.19
CA VAL A 303 16.24 -3.09 -51.81
C VAL A 303 17.46 -3.37 -50.93
N TRP A 304 17.26 -3.66 -49.64
CA TRP A 304 18.27 -4.33 -48.82
C TRP A 304 17.65 -5.50 -48.05
N GLU A 305 18.33 -6.62 -48.20
CA GLU A 305 18.04 -7.95 -47.70
C GLU A 305 17.85 -8.03 -46.18
N GLN A 306 16.91 -8.90 -45.81
CA GLN A 306 16.95 -9.83 -44.68
C GLN A 306 18.13 -9.69 -43.69
N ALA A 307 17.80 -9.24 -42.49
CA ALA A 307 18.40 -9.74 -41.25
C ALA A 307 17.29 -9.91 -40.19
N PRO A 308 16.99 -11.13 -39.72
CA PRO A 308 16.01 -11.32 -38.65
C PRO A 308 16.63 -10.91 -37.31
N GLN A 309 16.10 -9.86 -36.70
CA GLN A 309 16.36 -9.52 -35.30
C GLN A 309 15.65 -10.53 -34.38
N ALA A 310 16.31 -11.66 -34.13
CA ALA A 310 15.91 -12.67 -33.17
C ALA A 310 16.73 -12.52 -31.88
N LEU A 311 16.48 -11.49 -31.06
CA LEU A 311 17.19 -11.33 -29.77
C LEU A 311 16.34 -10.76 -28.60
N ASN A 312 15.00 -10.81 -28.65
CA ASN A 312 14.17 -10.41 -27.50
C ASN A 312 13.11 -11.42 -27.06
N ASP A 313 13.06 -12.62 -27.64
CA ASP A 313 12.09 -13.65 -27.25
C ASP A 313 12.52 -14.52 -26.04
N SER A 314 13.76 -14.39 -25.56
CA SER A 314 14.27 -15.22 -24.46
C SER A 314 13.60 -14.90 -23.11
N SER A 315 13.21 -13.64 -22.89
CA SER A 315 12.55 -13.21 -21.64
C SER A 315 11.11 -13.75 -21.52
N ALA A 316 10.39 -13.82 -22.63
CA ALA A 316 9.02 -14.34 -22.65
C ALA A 316 8.98 -15.87 -22.48
N ALA A 317 10.01 -16.58 -22.95
CA ALA A 317 10.16 -18.02 -22.77
C ALA A 317 10.50 -18.39 -21.33
N GLU A 318 11.44 -17.66 -20.69
CA GLU A 318 11.80 -17.87 -19.28
C GLU A 318 10.63 -17.57 -18.33
N GLN A 319 9.84 -16.52 -18.61
CA GLN A 319 8.68 -16.20 -17.79
C GLN A 319 7.56 -17.25 -17.90
N LYS A 320 7.40 -17.88 -19.07
CA LYS A 320 6.48 -19.02 -19.25
C LYS A 320 6.97 -20.27 -18.52
N GLN A 321 8.26 -20.56 -18.58
CA GLN A 321 8.84 -21.70 -17.88
C GLN A 321 8.73 -21.56 -16.35
N HIS A 322 8.92 -20.35 -15.82
CA HIS A 322 8.74 -20.06 -14.40
C HIS A 322 7.26 -20.22 -13.96
N ARG A 323 6.30 -19.73 -14.76
CA ARG A 323 4.86 -19.95 -14.49
C ARG A 323 4.48 -21.43 -14.54
N GLN A 324 5.07 -22.20 -15.44
CA GLN A 324 4.82 -23.64 -15.53
C GLN A 324 5.39 -24.40 -14.32
N GLN A 325 6.57 -24.03 -13.83
CA GLN A 325 7.13 -24.59 -12.59
C GLN A 325 6.29 -24.24 -11.36
N GLN A 326 5.84 -22.99 -11.21
CA GLN A 326 4.95 -22.60 -10.11
C GLN A 326 3.63 -23.38 -10.13
N HIS A 327 3.06 -23.62 -11.33
CA HIS A 327 1.82 -24.38 -11.45
C HIS A 327 1.99 -25.86 -11.09
N TYR A 328 3.14 -26.45 -11.41
CA TYR A 328 3.48 -27.82 -11.03
C TYR A 328 3.68 -27.97 -9.52
N GLN A 329 4.33 -26.97 -8.90
CA GLN A 329 4.55 -26.95 -7.45
C GLN A 329 3.24 -26.76 -6.66
N ARG A 330 2.34 -25.89 -7.13
CA ARG A 330 1.00 -25.73 -6.55
C ARG A 330 0.16 -27.02 -6.68
N GLN A 331 0.28 -27.74 -7.80
CA GLN A 331 -0.42 -29.01 -7.99
C GLN A 331 0.12 -30.14 -7.09
N GLN A 332 1.42 -30.14 -6.78
CA GLN A 332 2.04 -31.07 -5.81
C GLN A 332 1.58 -30.78 -4.38
N GLN A 333 1.41 -29.51 -4.01
CA GLN A 333 0.88 -29.13 -2.68
C GLN A 333 -0.60 -29.52 -2.52
N GLN A 334 -1.44 -29.33 -3.54
CA GLN A 334 -2.84 -29.76 -3.50
C GLN A 334 -2.99 -31.28 -3.37
N ARG A 335 -2.08 -32.06 -3.96
CA ARG A 335 -2.07 -33.52 -3.78
C ARG A 335 -1.68 -33.94 -2.37
N GLN A 336 -0.79 -33.22 -1.69
CA GLN A 336 -0.43 -33.50 -0.30
C GLN A 336 -1.58 -33.16 0.66
N GLN A 337 -2.29 -32.04 0.43
CA GLN A 337 -3.46 -31.67 1.24
C GLN A 337 -4.60 -32.68 1.10
N GLN A 338 -4.83 -33.24 -0.10
CA GLN A 338 -5.85 -34.28 -0.29
C GLN A 338 -5.48 -35.62 0.36
N VAL A 339 -4.20 -35.93 0.55
CA VAL A 339 -3.77 -37.14 1.28
C VAL A 339 -3.92 -36.92 2.79
N GLU A 340 -3.53 -35.73 3.29
CA GLU A 340 -3.69 -35.40 4.71
C GLU A 340 -5.17 -35.25 5.12
N GLU A 341 -6.07 -34.78 4.25
CA GLU A 341 -7.52 -34.79 4.53
C GLU A 341 -8.10 -36.21 4.48
N SER A 342 -7.61 -37.08 3.58
CA SER A 342 -8.10 -38.46 3.50
C SER A 342 -7.64 -39.34 4.66
N ASP A 343 -6.47 -39.06 5.26
CA ASP A 343 -5.98 -39.77 6.46
C ASP A 343 -6.63 -39.24 7.75
N ARG A 344 -7.15 -38.01 7.76
CA ARG A 344 -7.77 -37.39 8.94
C ARG A 344 -9.23 -37.81 9.16
N ASP A 345 -9.90 -38.29 8.11
CA ASP A 345 -11.27 -38.81 8.19
C ASP A 345 -11.34 -40.29 8.62
N GLU A 346 -10.22 -41.03 8.64
CA GLU A 346 -10.17 -42.43 9.14
C GLU A 346 -9.74 -42.55 10.62
N GLU A 347 -9.21 -41.50 11.26
CA GLU A 347 -8.74 -41.54 12.67
C GLU A 347 -9.75 -40.99 13.70
N MET A 348 -10.94 -40.51 13.30
CA MET A 348 -11.95 -39.98 14.23
C MET A 348 -13.02 -40.99 14.69
N GLU A 349 -12.89 -42.30 14.40
CA GLU A 349 -13.92 -43.29 14.73
C GLU A 349 -13.58 -44.29 15.85
N GLN A 350 -12.43 -44.19 16.53
CA GLN A 350 -12.11 -45.06 17.69
C GLN A 350 -11.28 -44.32 18.74
N GLU A 351 -11.93 -43.66 19.70
CA GLU A 351 -11.44 -43.50 21.09
C GLU A 351 -12.51 -42.80 21.94
N GLU A 352 -13.60 -43.52 22.24
CA GLU A 352 -14.32 -43.37 23.51
C GLU A 352 -13.89 -44.55 24.39
N GLU A 353 -12.82 -44.37 25.17
CA GLU A 353 -12.52 -45.23 26.32
C GLU A 353 -12.35 -44.37 27.58
N ASP A 354 -12.96 -44.87 28.66
CA ASP A 354 -13.21 -44.27 29.97
C ASP A 354 -12.00 -43.63 30.66
N PRO A 355 -12.17 -42.47 31.32
CA PRO A 355 -11.24 -42.00 32.35
C PRO A 355 -11.71 -42.49 33.72
N GLN A 356 -11.41 -43.74 34.07
CA GLN A 356 -11.46 -44.20 35.46
C GLN A 356 -10.15 -44.87 35.87
N GLU A 357 -9.67 -44.46 37.04
CA GLU A 357 -8.64 -45.10 37.87
C GLU A 357 -7.19 -44.96 37.40
N ARG A 358 -6.57 -43.84 37.78
CA ARG A 358 -5.16 -43.87 38.21
C ARG A 358 -5.08 -43.57 39.69
N ASP A 359 -5.10 -44.67 40.42
CA ASP A 359 -4.71 -44.78 41.82
C ASP A 359 -3.18 -44.63 41.97
N GLU A 360 -2.82 -44.28 43.18
CA GLU A 360 -1.54 -43.82 43.70
C GLU A 360 -0.42 -44.87 43.64
N THR A 361 0.81 -44.47 43.27
CA THR A 361 2.02 -44.96 43.95
C THR A 361 3.16 -43.94 43.85
N MET A 362 3.47 -43.34 45.01
CA MET A 362 4.78 -42.97 45.55
C MET A 362 5.98 -42.96 44.57
N GLU A 363 6.64 -41.82 44.44
CA GLU A 363 8.10 -41.80 44.59
C GLU A 363 8.61 -40.42 45.04
N ASP A 364 9.03 -40.46 46.30
CA ASP A 364 9.84 -39.54 47.07
C ASP A 364 11.06 -39.03 46.27
N ASN A 365 11.13 -37.72 46.06
CA ASN A 365 12.37 -37.03 45.70
C ASN A 365 12.35 -35.62 46.29
N THR A 366 12.49 -35.58 47.61
CA THR A 366 12.94 -34.40 48.35
C THR A 366 14.37 -34.05 47.95
N ALA A 367 14.53 -32.99 47.16
CA ALA A 367 15.79 -32.26 47.05
C ALA A 367 15.50 -30.75 46.97
N THR A 368 15.36 -30.15 48.16
CA THR A 368 15.91 -28.83 48.55
C THR A 368 15.57 -27.66 47.61
N GLN A 369 14.47 -26.94 47.83
CA GLN A 369 14.39 -25.77 48.73
C GLN A 369 15.54 -24.76 48.55
N ASP A 370 15.34 -23.87 47.58
CA ASP A 370 15.45 -22.42 47.80
C ASP A 370 14.24 -21.82 47.09
N GLU A 371 13.05 -22.10 47.62
CA GLU A 371 11.84 -21.33 47.33
C GLU A 371 11.95 -20.05 48.17
N GLU A 372 12.66 -19.06 47.63
CA GLU A 372 12.31 -17.69 47.95
C GLU A 372 10.87 -17.52 47.47
N ASP A 373 9.94 -17.44 48.41
CA ASP A 373 8.59 -16.88 48.24
C ASP A 373 8.74 -15.48 47.62
N GLU A 374 9.05 -15.41 46.32
CA GLU A 374 8.79 -14.24 45.50
C GLU A 374 7.27 -14.15 45.44
N GLU A 375 6.69 -13.47 46.45
CA GLU A 375 5.29 -13.05 46.45
C GLU A 375 4.97 -12.55 45.04
N GLU A 376 4.20 -13.34 44.26
CA GLU A 376 3.81 -12.95 42.90
C GLU A 376 3.23 -11.53 43.03
N PRO A 377 3.89 -10.52 42.42
CA PRO A 377 3.55 -9.14 42.69
C PRO A 377 2.10 -8.95 42.28
N GLN A 378 1.25 -8.66 43.27
CA GLN A 378 -0.16 -8.48 43.02
C GLN A 378 -0.31 -7.41 41.93
N PRO A 379 -1.09 -7.70 40.87
CA PRO A 379 -1.17 -6.82 39.73
C PRO A 379 -1.71 -5.46 40.17
N ASP A 380 -0.99 -4.40 39.81
CA ASP A 380 -1.33 -3.04 40.18
C ASP A 380 -2.78 -2.71 39.76
N PRO A 381 -3.70 -2.45 40.71
CA PRO A 381 -5.09 -2.20 40.40
C PRO A 381 -5.28 -0.97 39.51
N GLU A 382 -4.37 0.02 39.57
CA GLU A 382 -4.45 1.20 38.71
C GLU A 382 -4.22 0.85 37.23
N LEU A 383 -3.29 -0.08 36.97
CA LEU A 383 -2.99 -0.55 35.61
C LEU A 383 -4.20 -1.29 35.02
N ILE A 384 -4.87 -2.12 35.81
CA ILE A 384 -6.07 -2.87 35.37
C ILE A 384 -7.18 -1.90 34.95
N HIS A 385 -7.48 -0.89 35.77
CA HIS A 385 -8.53 0.09 35.46
C HIS A 385 -8.20 0.92 34.21
N LYS A 386 -6.93 1.31 34.04
CA LYS A 386 -6.47 2.04 32.85
C LYS A 386 -6.61 1.19 31.59
N SER A 387 -6.13 -0.05 31.62
CA SER A 387 -6.23 -0.99 30.50
C SER A 387 -7.70 -1.28 30.14
N GLN A 388 -8.57 -1.45 31.13
CA GLN A 388 -10.01 -1.62 30.87
C GLN A 388 -10.64 -0.39 30.23
N ALA A 389 -10.31 0.82 30.71
CA ALA A 389 -10.83 2.06 30.15
C ALA A 389 -10.38 2.25 28.69
N GLU A 390 -9.12 1.96 28.38
CA GLU A 390 -8.59 2.03 27.03
C GLU A 390 -9.26 1.02 26.09
N LEU A 391 -9.47 -0.23 26.53
CA LEU A 391 -10.20 -1.23 25.73
C LEU A 391 -11.65 -0.81 25.47
N GLN A 392 -12.31 -0.14 26.42
CA GLN A 392 -13.64 0.41 26.20
C GLN A 392 -13.66 1.54 25.17
N GLU A 393 -12.64 2.40 25.16
CA GLU A 393 -12.49 3.45 24.14
C GLU A 393 -12.27 2.83 22.76
N ILE A 394 -11.38 1.84 22.65
CA ILE A 394 -11.12 1.12 21.40
C ILE A 394 -12.40 0.42 20.92
N ARG A 395 -13.16 -0.21 21.82
CA ARG A 395 -14.45 -0.83 21.47
C ARG A 395 -15.40 0.15 20.82
N LYS A 396 -15.56 1.35 21.40
CA LYS A 396 -16.40 2.42 20.83
C LYS A 396 -15.86 2.89 19.48
N SER A 397 -14.54 2.98 19.32
CA SER A 397 -13.90 3.32 18.05
C SER A 397 -14.22 2.28 16.97
N LEU A 398 -14.13 0.98 17.28
CA LEU A 398 -14.50 -0.10 16.37
C LEU A 398 -15.99 -0.08 16.01
N ASP A 399 -16.87 0.22 16.98
CA ASP A 399 -18.31 0.39 16.73
C ASP A 399 -18.58 1.52 15.72
N ASN A 400 -17.88 2.65 15.86
CA ASN A 400 -17.99 3.79 14.95
C ASN A 400 -17.46 3.45 13.55
N LEU A 401 -16.32 2.76 13.45
CA LEU A 401 -15.72 2.34 12.17
C LEU A 401 -16.62 1.32 11.45
N ALA A 402 -17.23 0.40 12.19
CA ALA A 402 -18.19 -0.55 11.63
C ALA A 402 -19.43 0.17 11.05
N HIS A 403 -19.93 1.19 11.75
CA HIS A 403 -21.04 2.01 11.27
C HIS A 403 -20.66 2.87 10.07
N GLU A 404 -19.47 3.47 10.07
CA GLU A 404 -18.93 4.21 8.91
C GLU A 404 -18.84 3.31 7.68
N LEU A 405 -18.29 2.09 7.83
CA LEU A 405 -18.24 1.10 6.77
C LEU A 405 -19.63 0.76 6.23
N GLN A 406 -20.62 0.59 7.11
CA GLN A 406 -22.01 0.32 6.71
C GLN A 406 -22.61 1.49 5.90
N GLN A 407 -22.28 2.74 6.24
CA GLN A 407 -22.69 3.92 5.45
C GLN A 407 -22.03 3.96 4.08
N ILE A 408 -20.76 3.54 3.98
CA ILE A 408 -20.05 3.41 2.70
C ILE A 408 -20.67 2.29 1.85
N GLU A 409 -20.96 1.13 2.45
CA GLU A 409 -21.55 -0.03 1.76
C GLU A 409 -22.96 0.27 1.22
N SER A 410 -23.75 1.03 1.96
CA SER A 410 -25.09 1.48 1.52
C SER A 410 -25.04 2.58 0.45
N GLY A 411 -23.86 3.11 0.13
CA GLY A 411 -23.69 4.17 -0.86
C GLY A 411 -24.11 5.55 -0.36
N VAL A 412 -24.36 5.72 0.94
CA VAL A 412 -24.58 7.04 1.56
C VAL A 412 -23.33 7.89 1.43
N ILE A 413 -22.15 7.27 1.55
CA ILE A 413 -20.86 7.94 1.34
C ILE A 413 -20.13 7.35 0.12
N PRO A 414 -20.12 8.04 -1.03
CA PRO A 414 -19.56 7.52 -2.27
C PRO A 414 -18.04 7.76 -2.40
N ASN A 415 -17.25 7.49 -1.34
CA ASN A 415 -15.84 7.86 -1.32
C ASN A 415 -14.88 6.66 -1.16
N LYS A 416 -14.14 6.35 -2.23
CA LYS A 416 -13.08 5.32 -2.19
C LYS A 416 -11.94 5.67 -1.22
N LYS A 417 -11.66 6.96 -1.03
CA LYS A 417 -10.67 7.43 -0.06
C LYS A 417 -11.09 7.11 1.36
N GLN A 418 -12.39 7.22 1.68
CA GLN A 418 -12.87 6.89 3.01
C GLN A 418 -12.70 5.41 3.34
N ILE A 419 -12.93 4.49 2.39
CA ILE A 419 -12.66 3.06 2.60
C ILE A 419 -11.21 2.83 3.05
N LEU A 420 -10.25 3.49 2.38
CA LEU A 420 -8.83 3.37 2.71
C LEU A 420 -8.52 3.98 4.09
N MET A 421 -9.17 5.10 4.43
CA MET A 421 -9.04 5.70 5.76
C MET A 421 -9.65 4.81 6.85
N THR A 422 -10.81 4.18 6.61
CA THR A 422 -11.43 3.23 7.53
C THR A 422 -10.52 2.02 7.77
N GLU A 423 -9.91 1.47 6.71
CA GLU A 423 -8.92 0.38 6.80
C GLU A 423 -7.67 0.78 7.60
N GLU A 424 -7.12 1.98 7.34
CA GLU A 424 -5.98 2.50 8.08
C GLU A 424 -6.32 2.69 9.57
N ASN A 425 -7.50 3.23 9.87
CA ASN A 425 -7.99 3.42 11.23
C ASN A 425 -8.24 2.09 11.96
N LEU A 426 -8.73 1.05 11.26
CA LEU A 426 -8.86 -0.30 11.80
C LEU A 426 -7.49 -0.89 12.16
N THR A 427 -6.51 -0.74 11.27
CA THR A 427 -5.14 -1.20 11.52
C THR A 427 -4.53 -0.48 12.74
N LYS A 428 -4.74 0.84 12.86
CA LYS A 428 -4.33 1.62 14.04
C LYS A 428 -5.02 1.12 15.31
N ALA A 429 -6.31 0.81 15.25
CA ALA A 429 -7.04 0.27 16.41
C ALA A 429 -6.48 -1.09 16.84
N MET A 430 -6.13 -1.98 15.90
CA MET A 430 -5.49 -3.26 16.22
C MET A 430 -4.15 -3.08 16.94
N LEU A 431 -3.29 -2.18 16.43
CA LEU A 431 -2.02 -1.87 17.10
C LEU A 431 -2.23 -1.30 18.51
N ARG A 432 -3.27 -0.49 18.72
CA ARG A 432 -3.63 -0.01 20.07
C ARG A 432 -4.08 -1.17 20.98
N ILE A 433 -4.85 -2.14 20.47
CA ILE A 433 -5.24 -3.32 21.25
C ILE A 433 -4.01 -4.14 21.65
N ASP A 434 -3.03 -4.26 20.76
CA ASP A 434 -1.80 -5.00 21.03
C ASP A 434 -0.91 -4.35 22.07
N SER A 435 -0.90 -3.00 22.12
CA SER A 435 -0.17 -2.25 23.14
C SER A 435 -0.81 -2.26 24.53
N VAL A 436 -2.07 -2.67 24.69
CA VAL A 436 -2.71 -2.71 26.02
C VAL A 436 -2.10 -3.81 26.87
N GLU A 437 -1.41 -3.43 27.95
CA GLU A 437 -0.83 -4.36 28.91
C GLU A 437 -1.93 -5.08 29.71
N SER A 438 -1.81 -6.41 29.80
CA SER A 438 -2.80 -7.22 30.54
C SER A 438 -2.51 -7.31 32.04
N GLY A 439 -1.28 -7.04 32.47
CA GLY A 439 -0.88 -7.15 33.89
C GLY A 439 -1.20 -8.51 34.50
N GLY A 440 -1.25 -9.60 33.72
CA GLY A 440 -1.67 -10.91 34.21
C GLY A 440 -3.19 -11.15 34.25
N ASP A 441 -4.04 -10.13 34.10
CA ASP A 441 -5.50 -10.27 34.16
C ASP A 441 -6.06 -11.01 32.92
N VAL A 442 -6.72 -12.14 33.19
CA VAL A 442 -7.37 -13.00 32.20
C VAL A 442 -8.53 -12.28 31.51
N SER A 443 -9.25 -11.41 32.24
CA SER A 443 -10.39 -10.65 31.71
C SER A 443 -9.95 -9.68 30.61
N ILE A 444 -8.84 -8.94 30.85
CA ILE A 444 -8.25 -8.02 29.87
C ILE A 444 -7.74 -8.79 28.65
N ARG A 445 -7.05 -9.93 28.83
CA ARG A 445 -6.62 -10.78 27.70
C ARG A 445 -7.79 -11.27 26.85
N LYS A 446 -8.88 -11.69 27.49
CA LYS A 446 -10.10 -12.13 26.80
C LYS A 446 -10.73 -11.00 26.00
N GLN A 447 -10.83 -9.80 26.59
CA GLN A 447 -11.35 -8.62 25.88
C GLN A 447 -10.47 -8.20 24.71
N ARG A 448 -9.13 -8.20 24.86
CA ARG A 448 -8.20 -7.93 23.74
C ARG A 448 -8.45 -8.89 22.59
N LYS A 449 -8.54 -10.19 22.87
CA LYS A 449 -8.81 -11.22 21.86
C LYS A 449 -10.16 -11.01 21.16
N GLU A 450 -11.21 -10.65 21.92
CA GLU A 450 -12.53 -10.33 21.35
C GLU A 450 -12.47 -9.11 20.41
N LEU A 451 -11.79 -8.04 20.83
CA LEU A 451 -11.67 -6.82 20.02
C LEU A 451 -10.83 -7.02 18.77
N ILE A 452 -9.75 -7.82 18.83
CA ILE A 452 -8.97 -8.22 17.65
C ILE A 452 -9.85 -8.97 16.66
N GLY A 453 -10.55 -10.02 17.12
CA GLY A 453 -11.44 -10.79 16.24
C GLY A 453 -12.55 -9.93 15.64
N ARG A 454 -13.03 -8.92 16.38
CA ARG A 454 -13.99 -7.95 15.87
C ARG A 454 -13.40 -7.02 14.81
N ALA A 455 -12.17 -6.52 15.01
CA ALA A 455 -11.48 -5.69 14.02
C ALA A 455 -11.21 -6.47 12.72
N GLU A 456 -10.78 -7.73 12.83
CA GLU A 456 -10.59 -8.65 11.70
C GLU A 456 -11.87 -8.86 10.89
N GLN A 457 -13.02 -9.09 11.56
CA GLN A 457 -14.31 -9.19 10.89
C GLN A 457 -14.70 -7.92 10.12
N ILE A 458 -14.36 -6.74 10.64
CA ILE A 458 -14.63 -5.48 9.94
C ILE A 458 -13.69 -5.33 8.73
N LEU A 459 -12.41 -5.67 8.87
CA LEU A 459 -11.43 -5.68 7.75
C LEU A 459 -11.86 -6.63 6.62
N GLU A 460 -12.37 -7.82 6.95
CA GLU A 460 -12.88 -8.75 5.95
C GLU A 460 -14.03 -8.14 5.12
N ARG A 461 -14.93 -7.38 5.78
CA ARG A 461 -16.00 -6.64 5.09
C ARG A 461 -15.46 -5.51 4.21
N VAL A 462 -14.43 -4.79 4.65
CA VAL A 462 -13.74 -3.79 3.83
C VAL A 462 -13.19 -4.43 2.56
N ASP A 463 -12.53 -5.58 2.69
CA ASP A 463 -11.97 -6.31 1.57
C ASP A 463 -13.03 -6.85 0.62
N ASP A 464 -14.13 -7.39 1.14
CA ASP A 464 -15.30 -7.79 0.35
C ASP A 464 -15.88 -6.61 -0.43
N PHE A 465 -16.02 -5.45 0.21
CA PHE A 465 -16.47 -4.25 -0.47
C PHE A 465 -15.52 -3.82 -1.60
N LYS A 466 -14.21 -3.84 -1.36
CA LYS A 466 -13.19 -3.60 -2.39
C LYS A 466 -13.28 -4.61 -3.54
N ARG A 467 -13.50 -5.90 -3.26
CA ARG A 467 -13.68 -6.95 -4.27
C ARG A 467 -14.92 -6.67 -5.14
N ARG A 468 -16.07 -6.42 -4.52
CA ARG A 468 -17.34 -6.13 -5.22
C ARG A 468 -17.25 -4.87 -6.08
N THR A 469 -16.63 -3.81 -5.57
CA THR A 469 -16.49 -2.54 -6.30
C THR A 469 -15.51 -2.64 -7.47
N LYS A 470 -14.42 -3.41 -7.36
CA LYS A 470 -13.48 -3.66 -8.48
C LYS A 470 -14.18 -4.38 -9.64
N ILE A 471 -15.00 -5.40 -9.36
CA ILE A 471 -15.73 -6.17 -10.40
C ILE A 471 -16.74 -5.27 -11.14
N SER A 472 -17.47 -4.41 -10.41
CA SER A 472 -18.45 -3.49 -10.98
C SER A 472 -17.84 -2.52 -12.00
N VAL A 473 -16.61 -2.06 -11.78
CA VAL A 473 -15.92 -1.14 -12.71
C VAL A 473 -15.51 -1.85 -14.01
N GLN A 474 -15.20 -3.15 -13.97
CA GLN A 474 -14.78 -3.91 -15.15
C GLN A 474 -15.93 -4.23 -16.10
N HIS A 475 -17.17 -4.37 -15.60
CA HIS A 475 -18.35 -4.68 -16.44
C HIS A 475 -18.99 -3.45 -17.10
N ARG A 476 -18.54 -2.23 -16.77
CA ARG A 476 -19.02 -0.98 -17.37
C ARG A 476 -18.18 -0.48 -18.56
N LYS A 477 -17.06 -1.14 -18.85
CA LYS A 477 -16.24 -0.91 -20.05
C LYS A 477 -16.57 -1.97 -21.09
#